data_AF-A0A924F2Q4-F1
#
_entry.id   AF-A0A924F2Q4-F1
#
_cell.length_a   1.000
_cell.length_b   1.000
_cell.length_c   1.000
_cell.angle_alpha   90.00
_cell.angle_beta   90.00
_cell.angle_gamma   90.00
#
_symmetry.space_group_name_H-M   'P 1'
#
loop_
_entity.id
_entity.type
_entity.pdbx_description
1 polymer ?
#
loop_
_entity_poly.entity_id
_entity_poly.type
_entity_poly.pdbx_seq_one_letter_code
_entity_poly.pdbx_strand_id
1 'polypeptide(L)'
;MKSPDLTRAIDRSQLKLLGRQQSVDAVARNASVSFFGSVIAISESPTVEGLLYVGTDDGLIQVSEDAGATWRRLSSFPGVPDTTYAMQVVASRHDAGTVYAVFNNHRSGDFAPYLLVSPDRGRTWRSIVANLPARGSVYTIAEDPVVKGLLYAGTEFGAWVSLDGGGRWRQLKGGMPTIQVRHLVVQEREGDLVAATFGRGFYVLDDLTPLRAAARDVASMTAMAEGGAMLLPVRKTPMFLLSEPYMGGKGPGFFGAQHYTAANPPHGAVFTYWLPKEIRTKRAVRQEREKPLVKAGADVPFPGFDALRAEEREEAPEAVLTVRDQAGGVVRRLSGPAKAGFTRVAWDLRHAAPRLAPPRAPDSDDEAPEGPVAAPGTYTVSLALRTDGQLREIATQTFVAEPPTSLAGTTARDAGTRAFRLETARLQRAVLGAVALVGEVQQRLTQLKRAIDAAPTDTRTLTATVRTLEQQLADLRIPLSGDQTIARRNEPTPASIAARVSQVIQYHWNGSGAPTRTQRQNLTWAGEAFTPVRAALEQLVERDLRALESAAEAAGAPWTSGRVPKWP
;
A
#
# COMPACT_ATOMS: atom_id res chain seq x y z
N MET A 1 -5.75 29.51 -42.27
CA MET A 1 -4.45 29.64 -42.95
C MET A 1 -3.84 28.24 -43.05
N LYS A 2 -3.21 27.85 -44.17
CA LYS A 2 -2.54 26.53 -44.29
C LYS A 2 -1.05 26.72 -43.98
N SER A 3 -0.47 25.88 -43.13
CA SER A 3 0.97 25.90 -42.89
C SER A 3 1.74 25.49 -44.16
N PRO A 4 2.97 25.99 -44.35
CA PRO A 4 3.87 25.45 -45.39
C PRO A 4 4.29 24.01 -45.06
N ASP A 5 4.98 23.35 -45.99
CA ASP A 5 5.66 22.09 -45.69
C ASP A 5 6.73 22.31 -44.62
N LEU A 6 6.59 21.61 -43.50
CA LEU A 6 7.45 21.74 -42.33
C LEU A 6 8.62 20.75 -42.35
N THR A 7 8.71 19.91 -43.38
CA THR A 7 9.71 18.85 -43.51
C THR A 7 10.88 19.29 -44.40
N ARG A 8 11.84 18.39 -44.63
CA ARG A 8 12.92 18.60 -45.59
C ARG A 8 12.48 18.37 -47.04
N ALA A 9 11.26 17.88 -47.28
CA ALA A 9 10.76 17.49 -48.60
C ALA A 9 11.71 16.51 -49.31
N ILE A 10 12.30 15.57 -48.57
CA ILE A 10 13.22 14.57 -49.13
C ILE A 10 12.42 13.51 -49.89
N ASP A 11 12.80 13.27 -51.15
CA ASP A 11 12.30 12.12 -51.90
C ASP A 11 12.90 10.82 -51.34
N ARG A 12 12.06 10.05 -50.63
CA ARG A 12 12.44 8.73 -50.09
C ARG A 12 12.99 7.78 -51.14
N SER A 13 12.64 7.98 -52.41
CA SER A 13 13.10 7.13 -53.51
C SER A 13 14.59 7.27 -53.77
N GLN A 14 15.20 8.37 -53.32
CA GLN A 14 16.62 8.68 -53.46
C GLN A 14 17.44 8.22 -52.24
N LEU A 15 16.79 7.82 -51.14
CA LEU A 15 17.49 7.34 -49.96
C LEU A 15 18.19 6.01 -50.21
N LYS A 16 19.37 5.86 -49.62
CA LYS A 16 20.11 4.61 -49.63
C LYS A 16 19.57 3.69 -48.54
N LEU A 17 19.00 2.56 -48.94
CA LEU A 17 18.60 1.47 -48.06
C LEU A 17 19.59 0.32 -48.28
N LEU A 18 20.20 -0.21 -47.21
CA LEU A 18 21.26 -1.22 -47.31
C LEU A 18 22.45 -0.75 -48.17
N GLY A 19 22.86 0.51 -48.02
CA GLY A 19 24.04 1.08 -48.69
C GLY A 19 23.84 1.51 -50.16
N ARG A 20 22.67 1.28 -50.76
CA ARG A 20 22.38 1.65 -52.15
C ARG A 20 20.95 2.15 -52.34
N GLN A 21 20.68 2.85 -53.45
CA GLN A 21 19.32 3.16 -53.87
C GLN A 21 18.65 1.86 -54.37
N GLN A 22 17.44 1.58 -53.91
CA GLN A 22 16.73 0.35 -54.28
C GLN A 22 15.86 0.58 -55.53
N SER A 23 15.67 -0.48 -56.32
CA SER A 23 14.78 -0.47 -57.49
C SER A 23 13.34 -0.12 -57.10
N VAL A 24 12.58 0.45 -58.03
CA VAL A 24 11.12 0.64 -57.89
C VAL A 24 10.39 -0.68 -57.68
N ASP A 25 10.90 -1.78 -58.24
CA ASP A 25 10.34 -3.13 -58.13
C ASP A 25 10.84 -3.90 -56.89
N ALA A 26 11.54 -3.24 -55.97
CA ALA A 26 11.99 -3.88 -54.75
C ALA A 26 10.76 -4.36 -53.94
N VAL A 27 10.79 -5.63 -53.52
CA VAL A 27 9.69 -6.26 -52.78
C VAL A 27 9.36 -5.43 -51.55
N ALA A 28 8.08 -5.06 -51.41
CA ALA A 28 7.56 -4.30 -50.28
C ALA A 28 8.31 -2.97 -49.99
N ARG A 29 8.96 -2.35 -51.00
CA ARG A 29 9.79 -1.12 -50.85
C ARG A 29 9.18 -0.05 -49.95
N ASN A 30 7.89 0.20 -50.12
CA ASN A 30 7.13 1.23 -49.42
C ASN A 30 5.90 0.67 -48.68
N ALA A 31 5.77 -0.66 -48.58
CA ALA A 31 4.63 -1.28 -47.94
C ALA A 31 4.82 -1.31 -46.41
N SER A 32 3.72 -1.17 -45.66
CA SER A 32 3.71 -1.25 -44.20
C SER A 32 4.61 -0.22 -43.47
N VAL A 33 4.88 0.93 -44.11
CA VAL A 33 5.66 2.05 -43.55
C VAL A 33 4.94 3.38 -43.78
N SER A 34 5.12 4.33 -42.86
CA SER A 34 4.62 5.71 -42.98
C SER A 34 5.24 6.44 -44.18
N PHE A 35 4.62 7.54 -44.61
CA PHE A 35 5.27 8.49 -45.52
C PHE A 35 6.51 9.07 -44.81
N PHE A 36 7.62 9.16 -45.54
CA PHE A 36 8.84 9.81 -45.07
C PHE A 36 8.74 11.32 -45.32
N GLY A 37 9.22 12.14 -44.38
CA GLY A 37 8.94 13.57 -44.39
C GLY A 37 7.56 13.84 -43.80
N SER A 38 7.30 13.30 -42.60
CA SER A 38 6.05 13.48 -41.86
C SER A 38 6.29 14.21 -40.54
N VAL A 39 5.32 15.04 -40.15
CA VAL A 39 5.20 15.54 -38.78
C VAL A 39 4.74 14.39 -37.89
N ILE A 40 5.52 14.10 -36.85
CA ILE A 40 5.33 12.94 -35.96
C ILE A 40 5.12 13.34 -34.50
N ALA A 41 5.51 14.56 -34.14
CA ALA A 41 5.36 15.11 -32.81
C ALA A 41 4.88 16.55 -32.92
N ILE A 42 3.93 16.92 -32.07
CA ILE A 42 3.46 18.29 -31.91
C ILE A 42 3.24 18.56 -30.43
N SER A 43 3.64 19.75 -29.98
CA SER A 43 3.39 20.24 -28.63
C SER A 43 3.10 21.73 -28.69
N GLU A 44 1.96 22.13 -28.17
CA GLU A 44 1.70 23.53 -27.83
C GLU A 44 2.26 23.82 -26.43
N SER A 45 2.71 25.04 -26.20
CA SER A 45 3.10 25.48 -24.86
C SER A 45 1.86 25.60 -23.96
N PRO A 46 1.83 24.93 -22.81
CA PRO A 46 0.76 25.09 -21.83
C PRO A 46 0.78 26.45 -21.13
N THR A 47 1.82 27.26 -21.35
CA THR A 47 2.02 28.57 -20.70
C THR A 47 1.88 29.76 -21.66
N VAL A 48 1.97 29.53 -22.98
CA VAL A 48 1.92 30.57 -24.01
C VAL A 48 1.08 30.07 -25.17
N GLU A 49 -0.11 30.65 -25.31
CA GLU A 49 -1.00 30.39 -26.44
C GLU A 49 -0.30 30.67 -27.78
N GLY A 50 -0.46 29.78 -28.75
CA GLY A 50 0.10 29.94 -30.09
C GLY A 50 1.59 29.63 -30.23
N LEU A 51 2.28 29.28 -29.14
CA LEU A 51 3.65 28.77 -29.17
C LEU A 51 3.63 27.27 -29.46
N LEU A 52 3.98 26.89 -30.68
CA LEU A 52 3.91 25.52 -31.19
C LEU A 52 5.31 24.97 -31.51
N TYR A 53 5.52 23.70 -31.17
CA TYR A 53 6.70 22.95 -31.53
C TYR A 53 6.31 21.70 -32.31
N VAL A 54 7.03 21.43 -33.39
CA VAL A 54 6.79 20.29 -34.27
C VAL A 54 8.09 19.53 -34.47
N GLY A 55 8.04 18.20 -34.32
CA GLY A 55 9.11 17.27 -34.66
C GLY A 55 8.76 16.43 -35.88
N THR A 56 9.75 16.15 -36.72
CA THR A 56 9.61 15.43 -37.99
C THR A 56 10.46 14.17 -38.02
N ASP A 57 10.05 13.19 -38.83
CA ASP A 57 10.79 11.93 -39.00
C ASP A 57 12.08 12.06 -39.83
N ASP A 58 12.27 13.20 -40.51
CA ASP A 58 13.47 13.58 -41.25
C ASP A 58 14.40 14.55 -40.48
N GLY A 59 14.17 14.66 -39.15
CA GLY A 59 15.11 15.26 -38.20
C GLY A 59 15.11 16.78 -38.15
N LEU A 60 13.96 17.41 -38.40
CA LEU A 60 13.73 18.83 -38.10
C LEU A 60 12.92 19.03 -36.83
N ILE A 61 13.23 20.12 -36.12
CA ILE A 61 12.31 20.76 -35.19
C ILE A 61 11.87 22.10 -35.79
N GLN A 62 10.58 22.38 -35.75
CA GLN A 62 9.97 23.59 -36.24
C GLN A 62 9.28 24.31 -35.08
N VAL A 63 9.50 25.62 -34.97
CA VAL A 63 8.93 26.43 -33.87
C VAL A 63 8.10 27.56 -34.46
N SER A 64 6.85 27.67 -34.03
CA SER A 64 5.97 28.78 -34.34
C SER A 64 5.68 29.57 -33.07
N GLU A 65 5.74 30.90 -33.13
CA GLU A 65 5.40 31.78 -32.00
C GLU A 65 4.11 32.58 -32.26
N ASP A 66 3.40 32.29 -33.37
CA ASP A 66 2.24 33.03 -33.87
C ASP A 66 1.09 32.11 -34.33
N ALA A 67 0.87 31.01 -33.59
CA ALA A 67 -0.20 30.02 -33.85
C ALA A 67 -0.15 29.36 -35.25
N GLY A 68 1.05 29.23 -35.81
CA GLY A 68 1.34 28.49 -37.03
C GLY A 68 1.38 29.34 -38.29
N ALA A 69 1.37 30.67 -38.16
CA ALA A 69 1.49 31.58 -39.31
C ALA A 69 2.92 31.62 -39.85
N THR A 70 3.93 31.60 -38.97
CA THR A 70 5.35 31.52 -39.35
C THR A 70 6.08 30.43 -38.55
N TRP A 71 7.07 29.80 -39.20
CA TRP A 71 7.82 28.68 -38.63
C TRP A 71 9.32 28.93 -38.74
N ARG A 72 10.02 28.78 -37.62
CA ARG A 72 11.48 28.77 -37.52
C ARG A 72 11.98 27.33 -37.58
N ARG A 73 12.73 27.02 -38.64
CA ARG A 73 13.30 25.69 -38.90
C ARG A 73 14.64 25.49 -38.21
N LEU A 74 14.79 24.35 -37.53
CA LEU A 74 16.02 23.88 -36.89
C LEU A 74 16.38 22.51 -37.46
N SER A 75 17.62 22.35 -37.93
CA SER A 75 18.06 21.14 -38.64
C SER A 75 19.31 20.48 -38.06
N SER A 76 19.94 21.09 -37.05
CA SER A 76 21.17 20.57 -36.43
C SER A 76 21.08 20.70 -34.91
N PHE A 77 21.51 19.65 -34.22
CA PHE A 77 21.45 19.56 -32.76
C PHE A 77 22.75 18.94 -32.23
N PRO A 78 23.24 19.36 -31.05
CA PRO A 78 24.51 18.86 -30.52
C PRO A 78 24.52 17.33 -30.34
N GLY A 79 25.44 16.67 -31.03
CA GLY A 79 25.66 15.22 -30.92
C GLY A 79 24.61 14.33 -31.60
N VAL A 80 23.57 14.91 -32.22
CA VAL A 80 22.52 14.15 -32.91
C VAL A 80 22.87 14.03 -34.40
N PRO A 81 22.92 12.81 -34.98
CA PRO A 81 23.17 12.63 -36.40
C PRO A 81 22.11 13.31 -37.28
N ASP A 82 22.50 13.77 -38.46
CA ASP A 82 21.56 14.39 -39.39
C ASP A 82 20.45 13.40 -39.77
N THR A 83 19.24 13.92 -40.01
CA THR A 83 18.02 13.14 -40.34
C THR A 83 17.54 12.17 -39.25
N THR A 84 18.03 12.29 -38.01
CA THR A 84 17.54 11.47 -36.90
C THR A 84 16.08 11.79 -36.55
N TYR A 85 15.27 10.76 -36.37
CA TYR A 85 13.83 10.85 -36.06
C TYR A 85 13.57 11.67 -34.78
N ALA A 86 12.91 12.83 -34.90
CA ALA A 86 12.55 13.70 -33.78
C ALA A 86 11.29 13.18 -33.07
N MET A 87 11.47 12.11 -32.30
CA MET A 87 10.42 11.26 -31.75
C MET A 87 9.39 11.97 -30.88
N GLN A 88 9.83 12.92 -30.05
CA GLN A 88 8.94 13.67 -29.17
C GLN A 88 9.51 15.07 -28.96
N VAL A 89 8.64 16.08 -28.94
CA VAL A 89 8.95 17.44 -28.51
C VAL A 89 7.93 17.81 -27.44
N VAL A 90 8.38 18.34 -26.30
CA VAL A 90 7.51 18.65 -25.16
C VAL A 90 7.86 20.04 -24.64
N ALA A 91 6.91 20.97 -24.77
CA ALA A 91 7.02 22.29 -24.16
C ALA A 91 6.89 22.17 -22.63
N SER A 92 7.73 22.89 -21.89
CA SER A 92 7.69 22.85 -20.43
C SER A 92 6.39 23.45 -19.89
N ARG A 93 5.92 22.87 -18.80
CA ARG A 93 4.76 23.36 -18.03
C ARG A 93 5.12 24.45 -17.04
N HIS A 94 6.41 24.58 -16.72
CA HIS A 94 6.92 25.50 -15.70
C HIS A 94 7.61 26.72 -16.29
N ASP A 95 8.03 26.65 -17.55
CA ASP A 95 8.89 27.67 -18.15
C ASP A 95 8.58 27.83 -19.64
N ALA A 96 8.07 29.02 -20.00
CA ALA A 96 7.65 29.33 -21.37
C ALA A 96 8.78 29.28 -22.42
N GLY A 97 10.04 29.38 -22.00
CA GLY A 97 11.21 29.26 -22.86
C GLY A 97 11.68 27.82 -23.03
N THR A 98 11.32 26.93 -22.11
CA THR A 98 11.91 25.59 -22.04
C THR A 98 11.16 24.59 -22.91
N VAL A 99 11.90 23.84 -23.74
CA VAL A 99 11.39 22.74 -24.54
C VAL A 99 12.36 21.56 -24.51
N TYR A 100 11.82 20.35 -24.39
CA TYR A 100 12.57 19.11 -24.42
C TYR A 100 12.35 18.41 -25.76
N ALA A 101 13.39 17.76 -26.27
CA ALA A 101 13.31 16.96 -27.50
C ALA A 101 13.98 15.60 -27.32
N VAL A 102 13.29 14.57 -27.79
CA VAL A 102 13.77 13.19 -27.86
C VAL A 102 14.04 12.86 -29.32
N PHE A 103 15.26 12.40 -29.60
CA PHE A 103 15.64 11.90 -30.91
C PHE A 103 15.92 10.40 -30.83
N ASN A 104 15.59 9.66 -31.89
CA ASN A 104 15.74 8.22 -31.88
C ASN A 104 16.27 7.69 -33.22
N ASN A 105 17.50 7.16 -33.20
CA ASN A 105 18.18 6.68 -34.40
C ASN A 105 18.28 5.14 -34.49
N HIS A 106 17.50 4.40 -33.70
CA HIS A 106 17.65 2.92 -33.61
C HIS A 106 17.46 2.20 -34.96
N ARG A 107 16.63 2.76 -35.85
CA ARG A 107 16.38 2.20 -37.19
C ARG A 107 17.59 2.26 -38.11
N SER A 108 18.55 3.14 -37.81
CA SER A 108 19.81 3.30 -38.54
C SER A 108 20.94 2.44 -37.93
N GLY A 109 20.64 1.60 -36.94
CA GLY A 109 21.64 0.80 -36.21
C GLY A 109 22.35 1.55 -35.08
N ASP A 110 21.90 2.77 -34.76
CA ASP A 110 22.45 3.62 -33.71
C ASP A 110 21.55 3.61 -32.47
N PHE A 111 22.06 2.99 -31.40
CA PHE A 111 21.33 2.77 -30.16
C PHE A 111 21.64 3.83 -29.09
N ALA A 112 22.32 4.92 -29.45
CA ALA A 112 22.62 5.99 -28.52
C ALA A 112 21.33 6.68 -28.01
N PRO A 113 21.28 7.07 -26.72
CA PRO A 113 20.22 7.92 -26.21
C PRO A 113 20.42 9.38 -26.67
N TYR A 114 19.40 9.99 -27.26
CA TYR A 114 19.41 11.41 -27.60
C TYR A 114 18.24 12.11 -26.90
N LEU A 115 18.58 12.90 -25.88
CA LEU A 115 17.64 13.69 -25.09
C LEU A 115 18.24 15.07 -24.85
N LEU A 116 17.56 16.09 -25.37
CA LEU A 116 18.03 17.48 -25.37
C LEU A 116 17.01 18.39 -24.70
N VAL A 117 17.50 19.48 -24.10
CA VAL A 117 16.69 20.59 -23.58
C VAL A 117 17.16 21.90 -24.17
N SER A 118 16.22 22.78 -24.48
CA SER A 118 16.45 24.16 -24.88
C SER A 118 15.76 25.10 -23.90
N PRO A 119 16.44 26.11 -23.33
CA PRO A 119 15.83 27.09 -22.43
C PRO A 119 15.28 28.35 -23.15
N ASP A 120 15.42 28.44 -24.47
CA ASP A 120 15.24 29.68 -25.26
C ASP A 120 14.35 29.49 -26.51
N ARG A 121 13.31 28.65 -26.38
CA ARG A 121 12.34 28.28 -27.42
C ARG A 121 12.98 27.60 -28.64
N GLY A 122 13.90 26.68 -28.38
CA GLY A 122 14.58 25.86 -29.38
C GLY A 122 15.77 26.51 -30.08
N ARG A 123 16.24 27.70 -29.65
CA ARG A 123 17.37 28.39 -30.32
C ARG A 123 18.70 27.73 -30.00
N THR A 124 18.90 27.34 -28.74
CA THR A 124 20.07 26.60 -28.26
C THR A 124 19.64 25.32 -27.56
N TRP A 125 20.41 24.25 -27.73
CA TRP A 125 20.12 22.93 -27.16
C TRP A 125 21.32 22.42 -26.37
N ARG A 126 21.06 21.69 -25.29
CA ARG A 126 22.08 20.95 -24.54
C ARG A 126 21.60 19.54 -24.22
N SER A 127 22.53 18.59 -24.19
CA SER A 127 22.21 17.20 -23.83
C SER A 127 21.93 17.07 -22.33
N ILE A 128 20.88 16.31 -22.01
CA ILE A 128 20.54 15.89 -20.64
C ILE A 128 20.53 14.36 -20.52
N VAL A 129 21.31 13.69 -21.37
CA VAL A 129 21.47 12.22 -21.34
C VAL A 129 22.19 11.77 -20.06
N ALA A 130 23.20 12.55 -19.62
CA ALA A 130 24.01 12.29 -18.44
C ALA A 130 24.47 10.82 -18.33
N ASN A 131 23.94 10.07 -17.37
CA ASN A 131 24.30 8.67 -17.08
C ASN A 131 23.31 7.63 -17.62
N LEU A 132 22.45 7.98 -18.59
CA LEU A 132 21.64 6.99 -19.29
C LEU A 132 22.54 6.00 -20.04
N PRO A 133 22.09 4.73 -20.25
CA PRO A 133 22.91 3.71 -20.90
C PRO A 133 23.32 4.10 -22.32
N ALA A 134 24.60 3.93 -22.66
CA ALA A 134 25.14 4.24 -23.99
C ALA A 134 24.45 3.47 -25.13
N ARG A 135 23.95 2.27 -24.84
CA ARG A 135 22.99 1.55 -25.69
C ARG A 135 21.66 1.57 -24.96
N GLY A 136 20.76 2.48 -25.31
CA GLY A 136 19.58 2.74 -24.47
C GLY A 136 18.69 3.82 -25.06
N SER A 137 18.35 3.68 -26.35
CA SER A 137 17.54 4.65 -27.10
C SER A 137 16.35 5.15 -26.28
N VAL A 138 16.18 6.47 -26.29
CA VAL A 138 15.09 7.16 -25.57
C VAL A 138 13.89 7.23 -26.50
N TYR A 139 12.71 6.95 -25.97
CA TYR A 139 11.45 6.99 -26.69
C TYR A 139 10.57 8.14 -26.25
N THR A 140 10.67 8.55 -24.99
CA THR A 140 9.78 9.56 -24.43
C THR A 140 10.41 10.28 -23.23
N ILE A 141 9.96 11.53 -23.02
CA ILE A 141 10.24 12.38 -21.87
C ILE A 141 8.91 12.91 -21.33
N ALA A 142 8.78 12.98 -20.01
CA ALA A 142 7.68 13.64 -19.32
C ALA A 142 8.21 14.54 -18.21
N GLU A 143 7.66 15.74 -18.09
CA GLU A 143 7.94 16.68 -17.01
C GLU A 143 6.83 16.58 -15.95
N ASP A 144 7.21 16.54 -14.67
CA ASP A 144 6.22 16.56 -13.59
C ASP A 144 5.46 17.90 -13.57
N PRO A 145 4.12 17.90 -13.51
CA PRO A 145 3.33 19.13 -13.55
C PRO A 145 3.41 19.97 -12.27
N VAL A 146 3.92 19.43 -11.16
CA VAL A 146 3.93 20.09 -9.84
C VAL A 146 5.34 20.55 -9.43
N VAL A 147 6.38 19.83 -9.83
CA VAL A 147 7.77 20.12 -9.44
C VAL A 147 8.65 20.33 -10.66
N LYS A 148 9.10 21.58 -10.86
CA LYS A 148 10.08 21.94 -11.90
C LYS A 148 11.37 21.12 -11.72
N GLY A 149 11.88 20.55 -12.81
CA GLY A 149 13.12 19.76 -12.81
C GLY A 149 12.95 18.28 -12.43
N LEU A 150 11.77 17.83 -12.02
CA LEU A 150 11.46 16.41 -11.90
C LEU A 150 11.05 15.86 -13.28
N LEU A 151 11.92 15.05 -13.87
CA LEU A 151 11.76 14.52 -15.23
C LEU A 151 11.70 12.99 -15.24
N TYR A 152 10.97 12.43 -16.20
CA TYR A 152 10.87 10.99 -16.41
C TYR A 152 11.21 10.64 -17.86
N ALA A 153 12.08 9.67 -18.07
CA ALA A 153 12.50 9.23 -19.40
C ALA A 153 12.15 7.75 -19.62
N GLY A 154 11.52 7.45 -20.75
CA GLY A 154 11.25 6.08 -21.20
C GLY A 154 12.30 5.64 -22.20
N THR A 155 12.95 4.51 -21.93
CA THR A 155 14.06 3.99 -22.75
C THR A 155 13.76 2.57 -23.23
N GLU A 156 14.63 2.03 -24.09
CA GLU A 156 14.66 0.62 -24.47
C GLU A 156 14.65 -0.34 -23.26
N PHE A 157 15.24 0.07 -22.14
CA PHE A 157 15.48 -0.77 -20.97
C PHE A 157 14.75 -0.30 -19.71
N GLY A 158 13.60 0.35 -19.88
CA GLY A 158 12.70 0.73 -18.79
C GLY A 158 12.58 2.24 -18.58
N ALA A 159 11.93 2.61 -17.47
CA ALA A 159 11.71 4.00 -17.08
C ALA A 159 12.80 4.51 -16.13
N TRP A 160 13.12 5.80 -16.26
CA TRP A 160 14.11 6.51 -15.48
C TRP A 160 13.51 7.78 -14.92
N VAL A 161 13.99 8.21 -13.76
CA VAL A 161 13.63 9.48 -13.12
C VAL A 161 14.89 10.32 -12.90
N SER A 162 14.78 11.63 -13.13
CA SER A 162 15.78 12.62 -12.74
C SER A 162 15.14 13.63 -11.79
N LEU A 163 15.86 13.95 -10.71
CA LEU A 163 15.42 14.89 -9.68
C LEU A 163 16.02 16.30 -9.85
N ASP A 164 16.92 16.47 -10.81
CA ASP A 164 17.79 17.64 -10.99
C ASP A 164 17.76 18.18 -12.43
N GLY A 165 16.65 17.99 -13.14
CA GLY A 165 16.45 18.52 -14.49
C GLY A 165 17.26 17.82 -15.58
N GLY A 166 17.61 16.54 -15.36
CA GLY A 166 18.39 15.72 -16.28
C GLY A 166 19.90 15.72 -16.04
N GLY A 167 20.36 16.23 -14.90
CA GLY A 167 21.76 16.15 -14.46
C GLY A 167 22.18 14.71 -14.11
N ARG A 168 21.26 13.94 -13.51
CA ARG A 168 21.43 12.51 -13.22
C ARG A 168 20.10 11.75 -13.29
N TRP A 169 20.16 10.53 -13.84
CA TRP A 169 19.04 9.61 -14.00
C TRP A 169 19.18 8.39 -13.10
N ARG A 170 18.05 7.97 -12.52
CA ARG A 170 17.93 6.76 -11.70
C ARG A 170 16.87 5.84 -12.31
N GLN A 171 17.21 4.58 -12.52
CA GLN A 171 16.28 3.61 -13.10
C GLN A 171 15.21 3.20 -12.10
N LEU A 172 13.94 3.16 -12.53
CA LEU A 172 12.82 2.70 -11.72
C LEU A 172 12.70 1.17 -11.80
N LYS A 173 13.33 0.46 -10.86
CA LYS A 173 13.38 -1.02 -10.82
C LYS A 173 12.26 -1.69 -10.01
N GLY A 174 11.21 -0.95 -9.63
CA GLY A 174 10.13 -1.39 -8.72
C GLY A 174 9.14 -2.39 -9.33
N GLY A 175 9.61 -3.52 -9.84
CA GLY A 175 8.77 -4.58 -10.44
C GLY A 175 8.58 -4.48 -11.96
N MET A 176 9.14 -3.45 -12.60
CA MET A 176 9.16 -3.34 -14.06
C MET A 176 10.27 -4.25 -14.63
N PRO A 177 9.94 -5.19 -15.55
CA PRO A 177 10.95 -5.97 -16.26
C PRO A 177 11.75 -5.09 -17.21
N THR A 178 12.87 -5.58 -17.75
CA THR A 178 13.55 -4.92 -18.86
C THR A 178 12.62 -4.89 -20.08
N ILE A 179 12.09 -3.71 -20.41
CA ILE A 179 11.15 -3.50 -21.49
C ILE A 179 11.20 -2.07 -22.04
N GLN A 180 10.84 -1.91 -23.31
CA GLN A 180 10.72 -0.62 -23.97
C GLN A 180 9.54 0.17 -23.39
N VAL A 181 9.81 1.35 -22.85
CA VAL A 181 8.80 2.30 -22.40
C VAL A 181 8.60 3.33 -23.50
N ARG A 182 7.48 3.22 -24.22
CA ARG A 182 7.20 4.01 -25.43
C ARG A 182 6.56 5.36 -25.14
N HIS A 183 5.83 5.47 -24.04
CA HIS A 183 5.20 6.72 -23.63
C HIS A 183 5.08 6.81 -22.11
N LEU A 184 5.22 8.04 -21.58
CA LEU A 184 5.06 8.36 -20.17
C LEU A 184 4.07 9.52 -20.03
N VAL A 185 3.15 9.42 -19.09
CA VAL A 185 2.26 10.52 -18.71
C VAL A 185 2.11 10.57 -17.20
N VAL A 186 2.13 11.78 -16.65
CA VAL A 186 1.80 12.01 -15.24
C VAL A 186 0.31 12.31 -15.15
N GLN A 187 -0.44 11.48 -14.44
CA GLN A 187 -1.83 11.78 -14.11
C GLN A 187 -1.85 12.80 -12.96
N GLU A 188 -2.20 14.04 -13.28
CA GLU A 188 -2.25 15.19 -12.38
C GLU A 188 -3.13 14.99 -11.16
N ARG A 189 -4.34 14.45 -11.33
CA ARG A 189 -5.32 14.33 -10.24
C ARG A 189 -4.86 13.36 -9.16
N GLU A 190 -4.40 12.17 -9.59
CA GLU A 190 -3.97 11.11 -8.67
C GLU A 190 -2.51 11.27 -8.23
N GLY A 191 -1.71 11.99 -9.03
CA GLY A 191 -0.28 12.14 -8.83
C GLY A 191 0.49 10.85 -9.11
N ASP A 192 0.09 10.10 -10.16
CA ASP A 192 0.69 8.82 -10.53
C ASP A 192 1.42 8.94 -11.88
N LEU A 193 2.48 8.14 -12.07
CA LEU A 193 3.17 8.04 -13.36
C LEU A 193 2.70 6.79 -14.10
N VAL A 194 2.13 6.98 -15.28
CA VAL A 194 1.67 5.90 -16.15
C VAL A 194 2.69 5.69 -17.27
N ALA A 195 3.22 4.47 -17.36
CA ALA A 195 4.19 4.05 -18.35
C ALA A 195 3.57 3.05 -19.33
N ALA A 196 3.47 3.44 -20.60
CA ALA A 196 3.02 2.55 -21.67
C ALA A 196 4.23 1.80 -22.26
N THR A 197 4.13 0.47 -22.32
CA THR A 197 5.21 -0.40 -22.78
C THR A 197 4.93 -1.00 -24.14
N PHE A 198 5.98 -1.43 -24.83
CA PHE A 198 5.85 -2.21 -26.05
C PHE A 198 5.57 -3.69 -25.72
N GLY A 199 4.30 -4.10 -25.81
CA GLY A 199 3.90 -5.52 -25.73
C GLY A 199 3.55 -6.06 -24.34
N ARG A 200 3.59 -5.24 -23.26
CA ARG A 200 3.18 -5.65 -21.90
C ARG A 200 2.20 -4.68 -21.22
N GLY A 201 1.43 -3.93 -22.02
CA GLY A 201 0.41 -3.02 -21.50
C GLY A 201 1.00 -1.80 -20.79
N PHE A 202 0.34 -1.36 -19.72
CA PHE A 202 0.72 -0.20 -18.93
C PHE A 202 1.15 -0.59 -17.52
N TYR A 203 2.10 0.18 -16.97
CA TYR A 203 2.53 0.11 -15.57
C TYR A 203 2.20 1.44 -14.92
N VAL A 204 1.71 1.41 -13.67
CA VAL A 204 1.43 2.61 -12.89
C VAL A 204 2.38 2.63 -11.70
N LEU A 205 3.16 3.70 -11.58
CA LEU A 205 3.87 4.02 -10.35
C LEU A 205 2.93 4.88 -9.51
N ASP A 206 2.27 4.23 -8.57
CA ASP A 206 1.37 4.91 -7.63
C ASP A 206 2.16 5.83 -6.70
N ASP A 207 1.59 7.02 -6.48
CA ASP A 207 2.04 8.05 -5.56
C ASP A 207 3.44 8.61 -5.86
N LEU A 208 3.48 9.70 -6.62
CA LEU A 208 4.70 10.47 -6.89
C LEU A 208 5.09 11.41 -5.74
N THR A 209 4.33 11.49 -4.65
CA THR A 209 4.60 12.39 -3.53
C THR A 209 6.03 12.23 -2.96
N PRO A 210 6.55 11.00 -2.76
CA PRO A 210 7.93 10.82 -2.33
C PRO A 210 8.95 11.37 -3.33
N LEU A 211 8.74 11.17 -4.63
CA LEU A 211 9.65 11.66 -5.69
C LEU A 211 9.59 13.18 -5.82
N ARG A 212 8.41 13.78 -5.68
CA ARG A 212 8.22 15.23 -5.65
C ARG A 212 8.88 15.87 -4.45
N ALA A 213 8.75 15.27 -3.26
CA ALA A 213 9.44 15.72 -2.06
C ALA A 213 10.97 15.63 -2.23
N ALA A 214 11.45 14.50 -2.76
CA ALA A 214 12.85 14.27 -3.05
C ALA A 214 13.44 15.26 -4.07
N ALA A 215 12.68 15.66 -5.09
CA ALA A 215 13.11 16.63 -6.09
C ALA A 215 13.12 18.08 -5.56
N ARG A 216 12.21 18.42 -4.65
CA ARG A 216 12.18 19.76 -4.01
C ARG A 216 13.37 19.99 -3.10
N ASP A 217 13.89 18.94 -2.49
CA ASP A 217 15.03 19.01 -1.58
C ASP A 217 16.06 17.91 -1.87
N VAL A 218 16.82 18.12 -2.95
CA VAL A 218 17.89 17.21 -3.38
C VAL A 218 19.01 17.13 -2.33
N ALA A 219 19.20 18.19 -1.53
CA ALA A 219 20.13 18.19 -0.41
C ALA A 219 19.65 17.24 0.68
N SER A 220 18.36 17.27 1.04
CA SER A 220 17.75 16.25 1.89
C SER A 220 17.88 14.86 1.28
N MET A 221 17.69 14.63 -0.02
CA MET A 221 17.96 13.32 -0.67
C MET A 221 19.40 12.81 -0.51
N THR A 222 20.37 13.72 -0.47
CA THR A 222 21.79 13.39 -0.26
C THR A 222 22.04 13.10 1.22
N ALA A 223 21.47 13.92 2.12
CA ALA A 223 21.43 13.66 3.55
C ALA A 223 20.60 12.40 3.91
N MET A 224 19.61 12.03 3.11
CA MET A 224 18.80 10.82 3.22
C MET A 224 19.70 9.61 2.98
N ALA A 225 20.59 9.66 1.99
CA ALA A 225 21.58 8.60 1.74
C ALA A 225 22.63 8.49 2.86
N GLU A 226 22.93 9.59 3.56
CA GLU A 226 23.99 9.66 4.58
C GLU A 226 23.50 9.53 6.04
N GLY A 227 22.23 9.85 6.34
CA GLY A 227 21.81 10.32 7.67
C GLY A 227 20.87 9.44 8.50
N GLY A 228 20.31 8.33 8.00
CA GLY A 228 19.49 7.41 8.82
C GLY A 228 18.13 7.01 8.22
N ALA A 229 17.30 6.34 9.01
CA ALA A 229 15.96 5.92 8.60
C ALA A 229 14.99 7.11 8.49
N MET A 230 14.02 7.06 7.57
CA MET A 230 13.07 8.16 7.34
C MET A 230 11.67 7.68 6.98
N LEU A 231 10.69 8.54 7.26
CA LEU A 231 9.31 8.42 6.81
C LEU A 231 9.06 9.50 5.75
N LEU A 232 8.60 9.10 4.57
CA LEU A 232 8.37 10.01 3.44
C LEU A 232 7.00 10.70 3.58
N PRO A 233 6.81 11.87 2.94
CA PRO A 233 5.52 12.55 2.95
C PRO A 233 4.42 11.66 2.38
N VAL A 234 3.28 11.67 3.08
CA VAL A 234 2.11 10.85 2.73
C VAL A 234 1.16 11.70 1.91
N ARG A 235 0.68 11.17 0.78
CA ARG A 235 -0.32 11.86 -0.04
C ARG A 235 -1.64 12.04 0.71
N LYS A 236 -2.43 13.04 0.29
CA LYS A 236 -3.83 13.14 0.70
C LYS A 236 -4.55 11.84 0.34
N THR A 237 -5.22 11.24 1.32
CA THR A 237 -5.81 9.91 1.17
C THR A 237 -7.32 10.00 1.04
N PRO A 238 -7.91 9.59 -0.10
CA PRO A 238 -9.36 9.52 -0.24
C PRO A 238 -9.92 8.36 0.58
N MET A 239 -10.93 8.64 1.41
CA MET A 239 -11.62 7.68 2.25
C MET A 239 -12.83 7.09 1.52
N PHE A 240 -12.59 6.15 0.61
CA PHE A 240 -13.67 5.39 -0.02
C PHE A 240 -13.79 4.00 0.61
N LEU A 241 -14.98 3.42 0.51
CA LEU A 241 -15.18 2.01 0.83
C LEU A 241 -15.00 1.20 -0.45
N LEU A 242 -14.23 0.13 -0.36
CA LEU A 242 -14.16 -0.83 -1.45
C LEU A 242 -15.54 -1.48 -1.60
N SER A 243 -16.11 -1.37 -2.80
CA SER A 243 -17.22 -2.23 -3.17
C SER A 243 -16.64 -3.62 -3.41
N GLU A 244 -17.24 -4.64 -2.80
CA GLU A 244 -17.04 -6.03 -3.18
C GLU A 244 -18.19 -6.38 -4.15
N PRO A 245 -17.99 -6.22 -5.47
CA PRO A 245 -19.08 -6.27 -6.44
C PRO A 245 -19.73 -7.65 -6.56
N TYR A 246 -19.13 -8.69 -5.99
CA TYR A 246 -19.57 -10.08 -6.16
C TYR A 246 -19.97 -10.65 -4.80
N MET A 247 -21.26 -11.01 -4.68
CA MET A 247 -21.71 -11.86 -3.58
C MET A 247 -20.82 -13.11 -3.60
N GLY A 248 -20.08 -13.40 -2.53
CA GLY A 248 -19.16 -14.55 -2.47
C GLY A 248 -17.71 -14.26 -2.06
N GLY A 249 -17.33 -12.99 -1.84
CA GLY A 249 -16.03 -12.62 -1.26
C GLY A 249 -15.04 -12.02 -2.28
N LYS A 250 -13.77 -11.91 -1.87
CA LYS A 250 -12.71 -11.23 -2.65
C LYS A 250 -12.39 -11.95 -3.97
N GLY A 251 -12.00 -11.17 -4.99
CA GLY A 251 -11.58 -11.69 -6.29
C GLY A 251 -12.75 -11.92 -7.27
N PRO A 252 -12.66 -12.89 -8.18
CA PRO A 252 -13.70 -13.13 -9.20
C PRO A 252 -14.99 -13.73 -8.62
N GLY A 253 -15.05 -14.03 -7.32
CA GLY A 253 -16.22 -14.64 -6.67
C GLY A 253 -16.68 -15.91 -7.40
N PHE A 254 -17.99 -16.03 -7.63
CA PHE A 254 -18.59 -17.16 -8.33
C PHE A 254 -18.36 -17.17 -9.86
N PHE A 255 -17.73 -16.15 -10.44
CA PHE A 255 -17.52 -16.08 -11.90
C PHE A 255 -16.34 -16.94 -12.40
N GLY A 256 -15.55 -17.51 -11.48
CA GLY A 256 -14.45 -18.42 -11.81
C GLY A 256 -13.37 -17.79 -12.69
N ALA A 257 -12.55 -18.64 -13.31
CA ALA A 257 -11.37 -18.21 -14.08
C ALA A 257 -11.68 -17.51 -15.42
N GLN A 258 -12.95 -17.47 -15.86
CA GLN A 258 -13.36 -16.75 -17.06
C GLN A 258 -13.43 -15.23 -16.84
N HIS A 259 -13.48 -14.79 -15.58
CA HIS A 259 -13.49 -13.37 -15.23
C HIS A 259 -12.09 -12.91 -14.80
N TYR A 260 -11.38 -12.23 -15.70
CA TYR A 260 -10.07 -11.68 -15.39
C TYR A 260 -10.20 -10.45 -14.48
N THR A 261 -9.60 -10.52 -13.30
CA THR A 261 -9.41 -9.39 -12.40
C THR A 261 -7.92 -9.24 -12.10
N ALA A 262 -7.47 -7.99 -11.95
CA ALA A 262 -6.13 -7.69 -11.45
C ALA A 262 -6.25 -7.15 -10.01
N ALA A 263 -5.20 -7.32 -9.21
CA ALA A 263 -5.17 -6.78 -7.87
C ALA A 263 -5.27 -5.25 -7.91
N ASN A 264 -6.22 -4.68 -7.17
CA ASN A 264 -6.26 -3.24 -6.91
C ASN A 264 -5.02 -2.83 -6.10
N PRO A 265 -4.59 -1.55 -6.20
CA PRO A 265 -3.58 -1.01 -5.29
C PRO A 265 -4.05 -1.16 -3.84
N PRO A 266 -3.11 -1.22 -2.87
CA PRO A 266 -3.47 -1.29 -1.45
C PRO A 266 -4.45 -0.18 -1.07
N HIS A 267 -5.51 -0.56 -0.37
CA HIS A 267 -6.56 0.38 0.04
C HIS A 267 -6.14 1.21 1.25
N GLY A 268 -6.51 2.50 1.21
CA GLY A 268 -6.30 3.46 2.28
C GLY A 268 -4.98 4.25 2.18
N ALA A 269 -4.43 4.64 3.33
CA ALA A 269 -3.26 5.51 3.40
C ALA A 269 -1.98 4.67 3.27
N VAL A 270 -1.22 4.88 2.18
CA VAL A 270 0.04 4.15 1.94
C VAL A 270 1.20 4.95 2.51
N PHE A 271 1.86 4.38 3.51
CA PHE A 271 3.05 4.96 4.12
C PHE A 271 4.29 4.40 3.46
N THR A 272 5.17 5.28 2.98
CA THR A 272 6.47 4.88 2.43
C THR A 272 7.58 5.30 3.40
N TYR A 273 8.43 4.37 3.81
CA TYR A 273 9.62 4.65 4.59
C TYR A 273 10.86 4.06 3.94
N TRP A 274 12.01 4.62 4.26
CA TRP A 274 13.30 4.13 3.78
C TRP A 274 14.22 3.84 4.95
N LEU A 275 14.85 2.67 4.91
CA LEU A 275 15.89 2.28 5.87
C LEU A 275 17.25 2.16 5.14
N PRO A 276 18.31 2.82 5.63
CA PRO A 276 19.64 2.74 5.01
C PRO A 276 20.23 1.34 5.10
N LYS A 277 19.95 0.65 6.21
CA LYS A 277 20.44 -0.70 6.51
C LYS A 277 19.30 -1.52 7.09
N GLU A 278 19.32 -2.80 6.76
CA GLU A 278 18.44 -3.79 7.37
C GLU A 278 18.86 -3.99 8.83
N ILE A 279 17.89 -4.04 9.73
CA ILE A 279 18.14 -4.46 11.10
C ILE A 279 18.10 -5.99 11.10
N ARG A 280 19.27 -6.60 11.29
CA ARG A 280 19.44 -8.05 11.26
C ARG A 280 19.31 -8.63 12.67
N THR A 281 18.71 -9.81 12.77
CA THR A 281 18.71 -10.61 14.00
C THR A 281 20.11 -11.11 14.32
N LYS A 282 20.39 -11.45 15.58
CA LYS A 282 21.63 -12.11 16.02
C LYS A 282 21.94 -13.34 15.17
N ARG A 283 20.90 -14.13 14.86
CA ARG A 283 20.99 -15.28 13.94
C ARG A 283 21.47 -14.88 12.54
N ALA A 284 20.89 -13.83 11.96
CA ALA A 284 21.28 -13.36 10.62
C ALA A 284 22.71 -12.79 10.61
N VAL A 285 23.10 -12.07 11.66
CA VAL A 285 24.49 -11.59 11.82
C VAL A 285 25.46 -12.76 11.90
N ARG A 286 25.15 -13.81 12.65
CA ARG A 286 25.95 -15.03 12.72
C ARG A 286 26.07 -15.70 11.35
N GLN A 287 24.95 -15.97 10.68
CA GLN A 287 24.94 -16.62 9.36
C GLN A 287 25.78 -15.85 8.33
N GLU A 288 25.76 -14.52 8.36
CA GLU A 288 26.57 -13.68 7.48
C GLU A 288 28.07 -13.78 7.77
N ARG A 289 28.46 -13.95 9.04
CA ARG A 289 29.85 -14.24 9.44
C ARG A 289 30.29 -15.65 9.03
N GLU A 290 29.38 -16.62 9.03
CA GLU A 290 29.64 -18.01 8.65
C GLU A 290 29.72 -18.22 7.12
N LYS A 291 28.95 -17.47 6.32
CA LYS A 291 28.93 -17.54 4.85
C LYS A 291 30.32 -17.61 4.19
N PRO A 292 31.30 -16.73 4.51
CA PRO A 292 32.62 -16.82 3.92
C PRO A 292 33.39 -18.09 4.33
N LEU A 293 33.24 -18.55 5.57
CA LEU A 293 33.88 -19.79 6.06
C LEU A 293 33.32 -21.02 5.34
N VAL A 294 31.99 -21.10 5.21
CA VAL A 294 31.31 -22.16 4.45
C VAL A 294 31.73 -22.15 2.99
N LYS A 295 31.79 -20.98 2.36
CA LYS A 295 32.23 -20.85 0.96
C LYS A 295 33.70 -21.25 0.76
N ALA A 296 34.54 -21.04 1.78
CA ALA A 296 35.94 -21.46 1.78
C ALA A 296 36.14 -22.94 2.16
N GLY A 297 35.09 -23.68 2.52
CA GLY A 297 35.19 -25.04 3.03
C GLY A 297 35.93 -25.15 4.36
N ALA A 298 36.02 -24.04 5.11
CA ALA A 298 36.68 -23.98 6.41
C ALA A 298 35.75 -24.39 7.54
N ASP A 299 36.32 -24.80 8.67
CA ASP A 299 35.56 -25.14 9.88
C ASP A 299 34.76 -23.94 10.39
N VAL A 300 33.47 -24.17 10.65
CA VAL A 300 32.57 -23.17 11.22
C VAL A 300 32.53 -23.35 12.74
N PRO A 301 32.99 -22.36 13.53
CA PRO A 301 33.04 -22.50 14.97
C PRO A 301 31.63 -22.57 15.58
N PHE A 302 31.43 -23.50 16.52
CA PHE A 302 30.17 -23.63 17.25
C PHE A 302 29.93 -22.39 18.13
N PRO A 303 28.79 -21.68 18.01
CA PRO A 303 28.53 -20.44 18.73
C PRO A 303 28.26 -20.62 20.23
N GLY A 304 28.05 -21.85 20.73
CA GLY A 304 27.69 -22.14 22.11
C GLY A 304 26.17 -22.12 22.35
N PHE A 305 25.71 -22.93 23.30
CA PHE A 305 24.26 -23.06 23.59
C PHE A 305 23.64 -21.78 24.16
N ASP A 306 24.39 -20.96 24.88
CA ASP A 306 23.85 -19.69 25.42
C ASP A 306 23.59 -18.66 24.32
N ALA A 307 24.44 -18.60 23.30
CA ALA A 307 24.22 -17.78 22.12
C ALA A 307 22.99 -18.25 21.34
N LEU A 308 22.83 -19.58 21.15
CA LEU A 308 21.65 -20.15 20.47
C LEU A 308 20.36 -19.87 21.25
N ARG A 309 20.36 -20.00 22.58
CA ARG A 309 19.19 -19.63 23.41
C ARG A 309 18.89 -18.13 23.32
N ALA A 310 19.91 -17.28 23.22
CA ALA A 310 19.73 -15.85 23.03
C ALA A 310 19.17 -15.52 21.62
N GLU A 311 19.54 -16.29 20.58
CA GLU A 311 18.96 -16.21 19.24
C GLU A 311 17.48 -16.66 19.24
N GLU A 312 17.15 -17.75 19.93
CA GLU A 312 15.78 -18.29 20.00
C GLU A 312 14.80 -17.38 20.77
N ARG A 313 15.31 -16.65 21.78
CA ARG A 313 14.53 -15.71 22.58
C ARG A 313 14.49 -14.30 21.99
N GLU A 314 15.23 -14.04 20.93
CA GLU A 314 15.27 -12.74 20.27
C GLU A 314 13.95 -12.47 19.55
N GLU A 315 13.35 -11.32 19.84
CA GLU A 315 12.20 -10.85 19.07
C GLU A 315 12.67 -10.29 17.73
N ALA A 316 12.05 -10.72 16.64
CA ALA A 316 12.41 -10.24 15.30
C ALA A 316 12.24 -8.71 15.21
N PRO A 317 13.23 -7.98 14.68
CA PRO A 317 13.13 -6.55 14.53
C PRO A 317 12.04 -6.18 13.52
N GLU A 318 11.21 -5.21 13.88
CA GLU A 318 10.13 -4.74 13.01
C GLU A 318 10.04 -3.21 13.00
N ALA A 319 9.56 -2.68 11.87
CA ALA A 319 9.14 -1.30 11.79
C ALA A 319 7.68 -1.19 12.25
N VAL A 320 7.41 -0.31 13.21
CA VAL A 320 6.08 -0.05 13.75
C VAL A 320 5.63 1.32 13.32
N LEU A 321 4.56 1.37 12.52
CA LEU A 321 3.89 2.61 12.16
C LEU A 321 2.69 2.83 13.08
N THR A 322 2.72 3.89 13.88
CA THR A 322 1.62 4.26 14.76
C THR A 322 0.85 5.44 14.19
N VAL A 323 -0.41 5.22 13.84
CA VAL A 323 -1.33 6.25 13.36
C VAL A 323 -2.09 6.82 14.56
N ARG A 324 -2.09 8.16 14.67
CA ARG A 324 -2.76 8.94 15.70
C ARG A 324 -3.74 9.91 15.08
N ASP A 325 -4.85 10.16 15.77
CA ASP A 325 -5.81 11.19 15.40
C ASP A 325 -5.34 12.60 15.82
N GLN A 326 -6.11 13.62 15.47
CA GLN A 326 -5.85 15.01 15.85
C GLN A 326 -5.81 15.25 17.38
N ALA A 327 -6.43 14.38 18.18
CA ALA A 327 -6.40 14.45 19.65
C ALA A 327 -5.18 13.70 20.25
N GLY A 328 -4.31 13.14 19.42
CA GLY A 328 -3.13 12.35 19.83
C GLY A 328 -3.42 10.90 20.21
N GLY A 329 -4.69 10.48 20.12
CA GLY A 329 -5.15 9.12 20.41
C GLY A 329 -4.67 8.13 19.35
N VAL A 330 -4.18 6.97 19.79
CA VAL A 330 -3.71 5.91 18.88
C VAL A 330 -4.91 5.26 18.20
N VAL A 331 -4.95 5.33 16.87
CA VAL A 331 -6.00 4.77 16.02
C VAL A 331 -5.67 3.32 15.66
N ARG A 332 -4.45 3.09 15.17
CA ARG A 332 -3.95 1.79 14.73
C ARG A 332 -2.42 1.76 14.79
N ARG A 333 -1.86 0.59 15.09
CA ARG A 333 -0.44 0.28 14.90
C ARG A 333 -0.31 -0.75 13.79
N LEU A 334 0.62 -0.54 12.87
CA LEU A 334 0.89 -1.41 11.74
C LEU A 334 2.33 -1.90 11.85
N SER A 335 2.52 -3.20 11.62
CA SER A 335 3.86 -3.79 11.54
C SER A 335 4.33 -3.83 10.08
N GLY A 336 5.60 -3.52 9.88
CA GLY A 336 6.29 -3.52 8.60
C GLY A 336 7.69 -4.10 8.71
N PRO A 337 8.29 -4.57 7.61
CA PRO A 337 9.59 -5.21 7.63
C PRO A 337 10.74 -4.21 7.88
N ALA A 338 11.68 -4.56 8.77
CA ALA A 338 12.88 -3.75 9.02
C ALA A 338 13.99 -3.95 7.95
N LYS A 339 13.61 -4.00 6.66
CA LYS A 339 14.51 -4.25 5.52
C LYS A 339 15.12 -2.96 4.97
N ALA A 340 16.35 -3.06 4.45
CA ALA A 340 16.99 -1.96 3.74
C ALA A 340 16.21 -1.55 2.49
N GLY A 341 16.20 -0.26 2.18
CA GLY A 341 15.53 0.32 1.02
C GLY A 341 14.12 0.84 1.32
N PHE A 342 13.37 1.10 0.26
CA PHE A 342 12.01 1.61 0.34
C PHE A 342 11.02 0.49 0.67
N THR A 343 10.18 0.73 1.67
CA THR A 343 9.09 -0.15 2.04
C THR A 343 7.78 0.63 2.11
N ARG A 344 6.70 0.01 1.62
CA ARG A 344 5.33 0.55 1.66
C ARG A 344 4.46 -0.29 2.59
N VAL A 345 3.70 0.36 3.47
CA VAL A 345 2.72 -0.26 4.36
C VAL A 345 1.41 0.52 4.26
N ALA A 346 0.31 -0.17 3.99
CA ALA A 346 -1.00 0.46 3.84
C ALA A 346 -1.82 0.39 5.13
N TRP A 347 -2.42 1.51 5.50
CA TRP A 347 -3.46 1.59 6.51
C TRP A 347 -4.83 1.62 5.84
N ASP A 348 -5.64 0.61 6.11
CA ASP A 348 -7.02 0.43 5.64
C ASP A 348 -8.03 1.48 6.16
N LEU A 349 -7.55 2.55 6.81
CA LEU A 349 -8.36 3.62 7.40
C LEU A 349 -9.29 3.13 8.52
N ARG A 350 -8.97 2.00 9.18
CA ARG A 350 -9.76 1.47 10.30
C ARG A 350 -9.04 1.59 11.64
N HIS A 351 -9.84 1.65 12.70
CA HIS A 351 -9.36 1.48 14.06
C HIS A 351 -8.91 0.04 14.32
N ALA A 352 -8.24 -0.18 15.45
CA ALA A 352 -7.94 -1.52 15.90
C ALA A 352 -9.20 -2.38 16.05
N ALA A 353 -9.12 -3.63 15.61
CA ALA A 353 -10.21 -4.59 15.77
C ALA A 353 -10.51 -4.83 17.25
N PRO A 354 -11.79 -4.90 17.66
CA PRO A 354 -12.17 -5.15 19.05
C PRO A 354 -11.78 -6.54 19.56
N ARG A 355 -11.55 -7.49 18.66
CA ARG A 355 -11.06 -8.83 18.96
C ARG A 355 -9.72 -9.08 18.24
N LEU A 356 -8.83 -9.82 18.88
CA LEU A 356 -7.62 -10.30 18.24
C LEU A 356 -7.99 -11.38 17.21
N ALA A 357 -7.30 -11.40 16.07
CA ALA A 357 -7.37 -12.53 15.16
C ALA A 357 -6.78 -13.76 15.88
N PRO A 358 -7.38 -14.95 15.76
CA PRO A 358 -6.69 -16.18 16.15
C PRO A 358 -5.40 -16.32 15.33
N PRO A 359 -4.37 -17.04 15.82
CA PRO A 359 -3.20 -17.37 15.03
C PRO A 359 -3.66 -18.06 13.73
N ARG A 360 -3.40 -17.45 12.58
CA ARG A 360 -3.93 -17.90 11.29
C ARG A 360 -3.31 -19.25 10.93
N ALA A 361 -4.14 -20.28 10.73
CA ALA A 361 -3.71 -21.50 10.05
C ALA A 361 -3.45 -21.15 8.57
N PRO A 362 -2.43 -21.72 7.90
CA PRO A 362 -2.06 -21.37 6.52
C PRO A 362 -3.23 -21.36 5.52
N ASP A 363 -4.25 -22.19 5.76
CA ASP A 363 -5.36 -22.44 4.84
C ASP A 363 -6.74 -21.90 5.31
N SER A 364 -6.80 -20.97 6.27
CA SER A 364 -8.11 -20.42 6.69
C SER A 364 -8.62 -19.32 5.75
N ASP A 365 -9.79 -19.51 5.15
CA ASP A 365 -10.52 -18.48 4.38
C ASP A 365 -11.14 -17.38 5.27
N ASP A 366 -11.06 -17.53 6.60
CA ASP A 366 -11.61 -16.56 7.54
C ASP A 366 -10.92 -15.18 7.42
N GLU A 367 -11.74 -14.15 7.29
CA GLU A 367 -11.28 -12.77 7.29
C GLU A 367 -10.82 -12.34 8.67
N ALA A 368 -9.70 -11.60 8.70
CA ALA A 368 -9.20 -11.02 9.92
C ALA A 368 -10.26 -10.08 10.52
N PRO A 369 -10.44 -10.07 11.85
CA PRO A 369 -11.34 -9.11 12.48
C PRO A 369 -10.96 -7.68 12.11
N GLU A 370 -11.95 -6.90 11.71
CA GLU A 370 -11.78 -5.49 11.38
C GLU A 370 -12.24 -4.59 12.52
N GLY A 371 -11.78 -3.33 12.52
CA GLY A 371 -12.32 -2.28 13.37
C GLY A 371 -13.23 -1.31 12.63
N PRO A 372 -13.88 -0.37 13.33
CA PRO A 372 -14.67 0.67 12.69
C PRO A 372 -13.79 1.56 11.80
N VAL A 373 -14.36 2.05 10.69
CA VAL A 373 -13.71 3.03 9.82
C VAL A 373 -13.48 4.32 10.59
N ALA A 374 -12.26 4.86 10.48
CA ALA A 374 -11.86 6.12 11.06
C ALA A 374 -12.66 7.30 10.46
N ALA A 375 -12.72 8.44 11.15
CA ALA A 375 -13.41 9.61 10.63
C ALA A 375 -12.52 10.37 9.63
N PRO A 376 -13.08 11.14 8.69
CA PRO A 376 -12.28 12.10 7.95
C PRO A 376 -11.61 13.11 8.87
N GLY A 377 -10.40 13.54 8.53
CA GLY A 377 -9.64 14.50 9.30
C GLY A 377 -8.14 14.42 9.11
N THR A 378 -7.43 15.13 9.98
CA THR A 378 -5.97 15.14 10.00
C THR A 378 -5.45 14.05 10.93
N TYR A 379 -4.49 13.28 10.43
CA TYR A 379 -3.85 12.18 11.14
C TYR A 379 -2.33 12.37 11.17
N THR A 380 -1.71 11.78 12.19
CA THR A 380 -0.25 11.76 12.34
C THR A 380 0.22 10.31 12.32
N VAL A 381 1.18 9.98 11.47
CA VAL A 381 1.86 8.69 11.45
C VAL A 381 3.27 8.85 11.98
N SER A 382 3.64 8.00 12.94
CA SER A 382 5.00 7.92 13.51
C SER A 382 5.61 6.58 13.15
N LEU A 383 6.86 6.59 12.70
CA LEU A 383 7.68 5.41 12.41
C LEU A 383 8.60 5.16 13.61
N ALA A 384 8.53 3.97 14.18
CA ALA A 384 9.45 3.50 15.20
C ALA A 384 10.06 2.15 14.78
N LEU A 385 11.27 1.86 15.23
CA LEU A 385 11.91 0.55 15.07
C LEU A 385 11.83 -0.19 16.41
N ARG A 386 11.31 -1.41 16.40
CA ARG A 386 11.24 -2.29 17.57
C ARG A 386 12.41 -3.27 17.54
N THR A 387 13.23 -3.25 18.58
CA THR A 387 14.36 -4.17 18.78
C THR A 387 14.39 -4.60 20.25
N ASP A 388 14.40 -5.91 20.53
CA ASP A 388 14.35 -6.46 21.89
C ASP A 388 13.23 -5.83 22.76
N GLY A 389 12.04 -5.66 22.19
CA GLY A 389 10.88 -5.05 22.85
C GLY A 389 10.95 -3.52 23.06
N GLN A 390 12.07 -2.86 22.75
CA GLN A 390 12.21 -1.41 22.85
C GLN A 390 11.84 -0.73 21.53
N LEU A 391 11.00 0.31 21.62
CA LEU A 391 10.59 1.14 20.49
C LEU A 391 11.44 2.41 20.45
N ARG A 392 12.17 2.60 19.35
CA ARG A 392 12.86 3.86 19.04
C ARG A 392 12.13 4.60 17.95
N GLU A 393 11.55 5.76 18.27
CA GLU A 393 10.92 6.63 17.27
C GLU A 393 11.99 7.22 16.34
N ILE A 394 11.68 7.25 15.04
CA ILE A 394 12.56 7.69 13.97
C ILE A 394 12.07 9.00 13.38
N ALA A 395 10.83 9.01 12.91
CA ALA A 395 10.26 10.13 12.17
C ALA A 395 8.74 10.13 12.30
N THR A 396 8.16 11.31 12.17
CA THR A 396 6.72 11.53 12.27
C THR A 396 6.26 12.43 11.14
N GLN A 397 5.09 12.13 10.56
CA GLN A 397 4.51 12.85 9.43
C GLN A 397 3.01 13.04 9.63
N THR A 398 2.53 14.23 9.29
CA THR A 398 1.10 14.56 9.28
C THR A 398 0.52 14.39 7.87
N PHE A 399 -0.71 13.89 7.77
CA PHE A 399 -1.45 13.74 6.52
C PHE A 399 -2.95 13.92 6.72
N VAL A 400 -3.67 14.12 5.62
CA VAL A 400 -5.12 14.33 5.61
C VAL A 400 -5.81 13.15 4.97
N ALA A 401 -6.82 12.62 5.64
CA ALA A 401 -7.76 11.65 5.11
C ALA A 401 -9.11 12.33 4.90
N GLU A 402 -9.57 12.41 3.65
CA GLU A 402 -10.77 13.18 3.27
C GLU A 402 -11.82 12.29 2.61
N PRO A 403 -13.12 12.60 2.74
CA PRO A 403 -14.13 11.86 2.00
C PRO A 403 -13.91 12.04 0.49
N PRO A 404 -14.39 11.10 -0.35
CA PRO A 404 -14.32 11.26 -1.80
C PRO A 404 -15.03 12.55 -2.21
N THR A 405 -14.59 13.19 -3.29
CA THR A 405 -15.07 14.51 -3.74
C THR A 405 -16.59 14.57 -3.94
N SER A 406 -17.22 13.43 -4.28
CA SER A 406 -18.68 13.28 -4.39
C SER A 406 -19.45 13.38 -3.06
N LEU A 407 -18.76 13.38 -1.92
CA LEU A 407 -19.31 13.40 -0.57
C LEU A 407 -18.75 14.54 0.31
N ALA A 408 -18.01 15.49 -0.28
CA ALA A 408 -17.26 16.53 0.44
C ALA A 408 -18.09 17.54 1.27
N GLY A 409 -19.41 17.41 1.33
CA GLY A 409 -20.34 18.34 2.00
C GLY A 409 -20.95 17.87 3.33
N THR A 410 -20.55 16.73 3.91
CA THR A 410 -21.22 16.14 5.09
C THR A 410 -20.48 16.30 6.43
N THR A 411 -19.68 17.36 6.59
CA THR A 411 -18.78 17.56 7.75
C THR A 411 -19.46 17.51 9.14
N ALA A 412 -20.72 17.94 9.26
CA ALA A 412 -21.47 17.87 10.52
C ALA A 412 -21.97 16.44 10.88
N ARG A 413 -21.99 15.51 9.92
CA ARG A 413 -22.42 14.12 10.13
C ARG A 413 -21.31 13.24 10.71
N ASP A 414 -20.06 13.73 10.77
CA ASP A 414 -18.88 12.89 11.02
C ASP A 414 -18.56 12.68 12.51
N ALA A 415 -18.74 13.70 13.37
CA ALA A 415 -18.36 13.59 14.79
C ALA A 415 -19.28 12.66 15.61
N GLY A 416 -20.60 12.82 15.47
CA GLY A 416 -21.57 11.94 16.14
C GLY A 416 -21.52 10.49 15.64
N THR A 417 -21.28 10.31 14.34
CA THR A 417 -21.05 9.00 13.72
C THR A 417 -19.79 8.34 14.24
N ARG A 418 -18.68 9.11 14.36
CA ARG A 418 -17.43 8.62 14.95
C ARG A 418 -17.62 8.17 16.40
N ALA A 419 -18.23 8.99 17.24
CA ALA A 419 -18.46 8.67 18.64
C ALA A 419 -19.27 7.37 18.79
N PHE A 420 -20.35 7.23 18.00
CA PHE A 420 -21.18 6.04 18.00
C PHE A 420 -20.43 4.77 17.53
N ARG A 421 -19.58 4.88 16.51
CA ARG A 421 -18.73 3.75 16.05
C ARG A 421 -17.76 3.29 17.13
N LEU A 422 -17.11 4.23 17.81
CA LEU A 422 -16.17 3.94 18.89
C LEU A 422 -16.88 3.33 20.11
N GLU A 423 -18.06 3.83 20.46
CA GLU A 423 -18.91 3.26 21.50
C GLU A 423 -19.33 1.82 21.15
N THR A 424 -19.80 1.60 19.91
CA THR A 424 -20.15 0.27 19.39
C THR A 424 -18.97 -0.68 19.48
N ALA A 425 -17.76 -0.25 19.10
CA ALA A 425 -16.54 -1.06 19.19
C ALA A 425 -16.15 -1.41 20.64
N ARG A 426 -16.33 -0.47 21.59
CA ARG A 426 -16.09 -0.75 23.02
C ARG A 426 -17.07 -1.79 23.57
N LEU A 427 -18.36 -1.65 23.25
CA LEU A 427 -19.38 -2.61 23.67
C LEU A 427 -19.11 -3.98 23.03
N GLN A 428 -18.81 -4.02 21.73
CA GLN A 428 -18.47 -5.27 21.04
C GLN A 428 -17.26 -5.96 21.69
N ARG A 429 -16.19 -5.23 22.02
CA ARG A 429 -15.03 -5.80 22.71
C ARG A 429 -15.44 -6.48 24.02
N ALA A 430 -16.26 -5.80 24.83
CA ALA A 430 -16.70 -6.33 26.10
C ALA A 430 -17.62 -7.55 25.94
N VAL A 431 -18.58 -7.48 25.01
CA VAL A 431 -19.53 -8.58 24.74
C VAL A 431 -18.81 -9.80 24.17
N LEU A 432 -17.93 -9.63 23.18
CA LEU A 432 -17.16 -10.75 22.63
C LEU A 432 -16.16 -11.32 23.63
N GLY A 433 -15.56 -10.46 24.48
CA GLY A 433 -14.74 -10.91 25.61
C GLY A 433 -15.54 -11.77 26.59
N ALA A 434 -16.77 -11.38 26.92
CA ALA A 434 -17.66 -12.17 27.76
C ALA A 434 -18.05 -13.50 27.11
N VAL A 435 -18.35 -13.53 25.80
CA VAL A 435 -18.64 -14.77 25.07
C VAL A 435 -17.44 -15.71 25.07
N ALA A 436 -16.23 -15.19 24.83
CA ALA A 436 -15.00 -15.98 24.90
C ALA A 436 -14.74 -16.52 26.32
N LEU A 437 -14.93 -15.68 27.33
CA LEU A 437 -14.78 -16.06 28.74
C LEU A 437 -15.76 -17.16 29.15
N VAL A 438 -17.03 -17.08 28.72
CA VAL A 438 -18.01 -18.15 28.94
C VAL A 438 -17.53 -19.48 28.33
N GLY A 439 -16.95 -19.44 27.13
CA GLY A 439 -16.36 -20.62 26.51
C GLY A 439 -15.18 -21.20 27.30
N GLU A 440 -14.27 -20.35 27.78
CA GLU A 440 -13.13 -20.75 28.60
C GLU A 440 -13.57 -21.36 29.93
N VAL A 441 -14.52 -20.72 30.64
CA VAL A 441 -15.06 -21.21 31.91
C VAL A 441 -15.75 -22.55 31.74
N GLN A 442 -16.50 -22.75 30.65
CA GLN A 442 -17.12 -24.05 30.35
C GLN A 442 -16.08 -25.16 30.19
N GLN A 443 -14.95 -24.87 29.51
CA GLN A 443 -13.85 -25.82 29.38
C GLN A 443 -13.20 -26.10 30.74
N ARG A 444 -12.95 -25.06 31.54
CA ARG A 444 -12.40 -25.20 32.90
C ARG A 444 -13.30 -26.03 33.82
N LEU A 445 -14.60 -25.77 33.85
CA LEU A 445 -15.57 -26.55 34.63
C LEU A 445 -15.60 -28.02 34.18
N THR A 446 -15.52 -28.29 32.87
CA THR A 446 -15.46 -29.66 32.33
C THR A 446 -14.22 -30.41 32.81
N GLN A 447 -13.05 -29.75 32.83
CA GLN A 447 -11.82 -30.33 33.36
C GLN A 447 -11.89 -30.53 34.88
N LEU A 448 -12.42 -29.53 35.59
CA LEU A 448 -12.53 -29.53 37.05
C LEU A 448 -13.48 -30.63 37.55
N LYS A 449 -14.59 -30.86 36.83
CA LYS A 449 -15.50 -31.98 37.09
C LYS A 449 -14.77 -33.33 37.08
N ARG A 450 -14.00 -33.58 36.01
CA ARG A 450 -13.18 -34.81 35.90
C ARG A 450 -12.12 -34.91 36.99
N ALA A 451 -11.52 -33.78 37.39
CA ALA A 451 -10.53 -33.76 38.45
C ALA A 451 -11.16 -34.03 39.83
N ILE A 452 -12.33 -33.46 40.11
CA ILE A 452 -13.11 -33.68 41.33
C ILE A 452 -13.57 -35.15 41.42
N ASP A 453 -13.99 -35.75 40.30
CA ASP A 453 -14.37 -37.17 40.25
C ASP A 453 -13.17 -38.11 40.52
N ALA A 454 -11.94 -37.65 40.24
CA ALA A 454 -10.70 -38.39 40.48
C ALA A 454 -10.05 -38.10 41.85
N ALA A 455 -10.63 -37.23 42.66
CA ALA A 455 -10.05 -36.84 43.95
C ALA A 455 -10.17 -37.97 44.99
N PRO A 456 -9.21 -38.11 45.92
CA PRO A 456 -9.20 -39.18 46.92
C PRO A 456 -10.18 -38.98 48.09
N THR A 457 -10.88 -37.84 48.16
CA THR A 457 -11.80 -37.47 49.27
C THR A 457 -13.27 -37.51 48.85
N ASP A 458 -14.21 -37.38 49.79
CA ASP A 458 -15.64 -37.20 49.48
C ASP A 458 -15.88 -35.85 48.78
N THR A 459 -16.32 -35.91 47.52
CA THR A 459 -16.50 -34.74 46.66
C THR A 459 -17.95 -34.40 46.35
N ARG A 460 -18.93 -35.05 46.99
CA ARG A 460 -20.37 -34.85 46.68
C ARG A 460 -20.81 -33.38 46.71
N THR A 461 -20.29 -32.60 47.65
CA THR A 461 -20.56 -31.16 47.76
C THR A 461 -19.95 -30.38 46.59
N LEU A 462 -18.70 -30.70 46.20
CA LEU A 462 -18.01 -30.08 45.07
C LEU A 462 -18.69 -30.41 43.74
N THR A 463 -19.12 -31.66 43.53
CA THR A 463 -19.87 -32.07 42.33
C THR A 463 -21.20 -31.32 42.21
N ALA A 464 -21.89 -31.09 43.34
CA ALA A 464 -23.10 -30.27 43.35
C ALA A 464 -22.80 -28.80 42.99
N THR A 465 -21.73 -28.22 43.55
CA THR A 465 -21.29 -26.87 43.22
C THR A 465 -20.92 -26.73 41.74
N VAL A 466 -20.16 -27.68 41.17
CA VAL A 466 -19.84 -27.70 39.73
C VAL A 466 -21.12 -27.64 38.90
N ARG A 467 -22.11 -28.46 39.22
CA ARG A 467 -23.39 -28.50 38.50
C ARG A 467 -24.14 -27.17 38.59
N THR A 468 -24.15 -26.53 39.77
CA THR A 468 -24.76 -25.21 39.94
C THR A 468 -24.06 -24.16 39.06
N LEU A 469 -22.72 -24.16 39.03
CA LEU A 469 -21.96 -23.24 38.16
C LEU A 469 -22.18 -23.54 36.67
N GLU A 470 -22.27 -24.81 36.26
CA GLU A 470 -22.61 -25.20 34.88
C GLU A 470 -23.98 -24.65 34.47
N GLN A 471 -24.98 -24.71 35.37
CA GLN A 471 -26.32 -24.17 35.12
C GLN A 471 -26.33 -22.63 35.04
N GLN A 472 -25.70 -21.96 36.01
CA GLN A 472 -25.58 -20.50 35.99
C GLN A 472 -24.87 -20.01 34.72
N LEU A 473 -23.81 -20.70 34.28
CA LEU A 473 -23.10 -20.36 33.06
C LEU A 473 -23.98 -20.56 31.81
N ALA A 474 -24.77 -21.63 31.76
CA ALA A 474 -25.73 -21.87 30.69
C ALA A 474 -26.81 -20.77 30.62
N ASP A 475 -27.32 -20.34 31.77
CA ASP A 475 -28.31 -19.26 31.87
C ASP A 475 -27.73 -17.91 31.40
N LEU A 476 -26.47 -17.61 31.73
CA LEU A 476 -25.77 -16.41 31.24
C LEU A 476 -25.48 -16.45 29.73
N ARG A 477 -25.31 -17.63 29.17
CA ARG A 477 -25.01 -17.81 27.73
C ARG A 477 -26.21 -17.46 26.83
N ILE A 478 -27.44 -17.69 27.30
CA ILE A 478 -28.68 -17.43 26.55
C ILE A 478 -28.80 -15.94 26.15
N PRO A 479 -28.78 -14.95 27.07
CA PRO A 479 -28.87 -13.55 26.69
C PRO A 479 -27.62 -13.07 25.91
N LEU A 480 -26.43 -13.64 26.17
CA LEU A 480 -25.20 -13.25 25.47
C LEU A 480 -25.18 -13.67 24.00
N SER A 481 -25.44 -14.95 23.73
CA SER A 481 -25.19 -15.57 22.42
C SER A 481 -26.45 -16.13 21.74
N GLY A 482 -27.58 -16.21 22.45
CA GLY A 482 -28.85 -16.70 21.94
C GLY A 482 -29.22 -18.07 22.51
N ASP A 483 -30.52 -18.37 22.49
CA ASP A 483 -31.05 -19.66 22.94
C ASP A 483 -30.89 -20.72 21.84
N GLN A 484 -29.85 -21.55 21.95
CA GLN A 484 -29.64 -22.64 20.99
C GLN A 484 -30.68 -23.75 21.10
N THR A 485 -31.35 -23.91 22.25
CA THR A 485 -32.36 -24.94 22.45
C THR A 485 -33.59 -24.63 21.61
N ILE A 486 -34.05 -23.38 21.63
CA ILE A 486 -35.17 -22.93 20.80
C ILE A 486 -34.74 -22.81 19.33
N ALA A 487 -33.58 -22.20 19.04
CA ALA A 487 -33.14 -21.95 17.67
C ALA A 487 -32.94 -23.24 16.84
N ARG A 488 -32.42 -24.32 17.44
CA ARG A 488 -32.25 -25.63 16.75
C ARG A 488 -33.57 -26.28 16.34
N ARG A 489 -34.69 -25.81 16.89
CA ARG A 489 -36.04 -26.27 16.54
C ARG A 489 -36.73 -25.35 15.54
N ASN A 490 -36.00 -24.40 14.95
CA ASN A 490 -36.51 -23.39 14.01
C ASN A 490 -37.61 -22.49 14.60
N GLU A 491 -37.64 -22.36 15.93
CA GLU A 491 -38.58 -21.49 16.62
C GLU A 491 -37.99 -20.06 16.77
N PRO A 492 -38.81 -19.00 16.69
CA PRO A 492 -38.33 -17.63 16.84
C PRO A 492 -37.69 -17.37 18.20
N THR A 493 -36.43 -16.93 18.20
CA THR A 493 -35.72 -16.49 19.41
C THR A 493 -35.53 -14.98 19.42
N PRO A 494 -35.66 -14.29 20.57
CA PRO A 494 -35.24 -12.91 20.70
C PRO A 494 -33.76 -12.71 20.32
N ALA A 495 -33.44 -11.55 19.77
CA ALA A 495 -32.05 -11.22 19.44
C ALA A 495 -31.19 -11.11 20.70
N SER A 496 -30.11 -11.89 20.75
CA SER A 496 -29.10 -11.85 21.82
C SER A 496 -28.31 -10.54 21.84
N ILE A 497 -27.61 -10.28 22.94
CA ILE A 497 -26.74 -9.10 23.09
C ILE A 497 -25.70 -9.07 21.96
N ALA A 498 -25.03 -10.20 21.69
CA ALA A 498 -24.06 -10.28 20.60
C ALA A 498 -24.70 -10.06 19.22
N ALA A 499 -25.89 -10.61 18.98
CA ALA A 499 -26.60 -10.43 17.71
C ALA A 499 -26.98 -8.97 17.46
N ARG A 500 -27.46 -8.24 18.49
CA ARG A 500 -27.80 -6.82 18.39
C ARG A 500 -26.60 -5.96 18.04
N VAL A 501 -25.47 -6.19 18.72
CA VAL A 501 -24.21 -5.49 18.43
C VAL A 501 -23.72 -5.82 17.03
N SER A 502 -23.76 -7.10 16.63
CA SER A 502 -23.37 -7.55 15.30
C SER A 502 -24.20 -6.92 14.18
N GLN A 503 -25.52 -6.80 14.37
CA GLN A 503 -26.39 -6.12 13.40
C GLN A 503 -26.04 -4.64 13.23
N VAL A 504 -25.76 -3.93 14.33
CA VAL A 504 -25.32 -2.53 14.25
C VAL A 504 -24.04 -2.43 13.43
N ILE A 505 -23.07 -3.30 13.68
CA ILE A 505 -21.77 -3.32 12.99
C ILE A 505 -21.93 -3.57 11.50
N GLN A 506 -22.68 -4.62 11.12
CA GLN A 506 -22.86 -5.06 9.74
C GLN A 506 -23.31 -3.91 8.82
N TYR A 507 -24.22 -3.07 9.30
CA TYR A 507 -24.79 -1.98 8.49
C TYR A 507 -24.14 -0.61 8.73
N HIS A 508 -23.42 -0.41 9.84
CA HIS A 508 -22.94 0.93 10.22
C HIS A 508 -21.43 1.13 10.07
N TRP A 509 -20.61 0.11 10.30
CA TRP A 509 -19.15 0.29 10.21
C TRP A 509 -18.69 0.57 8.79
N ASN A 510 -19.38 0.01 7.80
CA ASN A 510 -19.13 0.19 6.38
C ASN A 510 -20.13 1.18 5.75
N GLY A 511 -20.75 2.07 6.53
CA GLY A 511 -21.68 3.09 6.03
C GLY A 511 -21.19 4.49 6.34
N SER A 512 -21.27 5.42 5.38
CA SER A 512 -20.94 6.84 5.57
C SER A 512 -22.06 7.67 6.23
N GLY A 513 -23.24 7.07 6.43
CA GLY A 513 -24.41 7.72 7.02
C GLY A 513 -24.38 7.78 8.54
N ALA A 514 -25.10 8.75 9.11
CA ALA A 514 -25.36 8.82 10.54
C ALA A 514 -26.13 7.57 11.02
N PRO A 515 -25.93 7.12 12.26
CA PRO A 515 -26.61 5.93 12.75
C PRO A 515 -28.13 6.15 12.75
N THR A 516 -28.88 5.13 12.36
CA THR A 516 -30.34 5.17 12.34
C THR A 516 -30.90 5.12 13.76
N ARG A 517 -32.18 5.46 13.92
CA ARG A 517 -32.87 5.31 15.21
C ARG A 517 -32.80 3.87 15.73
N THR A 518 -33.02 2.89 14.84
CA THR A 518 -32.95 1.46 15.16
C THR A 518 -31.55 1.04 15.61
N GLN A 519 -30.49 1.54 14.95
CA GLN A 519 -29.11 1.24 15.34
C GLN A 519 -28.78 1.78 16.73
N ARG A 520 -29.16 3.03 17.03
CA ARG A 520 -29.01 3.62 18.36
C ARG A 520 -29.74 2.81 19.43
N GLN A 521 -31.00 2.46 19.15
CA GLN A 521 -31.82 1.69 20.10
C GLN A 521 -31.25 0.30 20.37
N ASN A 522 -30.76 -0.41 19.35
CA ASN A 522 -30.12 -1.71 19.51
C ASN A 522 -28.85 -1.64 20.37
N LEU A 523 -28.06 -0.57 20.23
CA LEU A 523 -26.87 -0.38 21.06
C LEU A 523 -27.25 -0.13 22.53
N THR A 524 -28.25 0.72 22.78
CA THR A 524 -28.77 0.99 24.12
C THR A 524 -29.29 -0.30 24.78
N TRP A 525 -30.17 -1.04 24.11
CA TRP A 525 -30.71 -2.30 24.63
C TRP A 525 -29.61 -3.34 24.90
N ALA A 526 -28.61 -3.43 24.02
CA ALA A 526 -27.49 -4.33 24.24
C ALA A 526 -26.66 -3.92 25.47
N GLY A 527 -26.40 -2.63 25.68
CA GLY A 527 -25.67 -2.13 26.84
C GLY A 527 -26.42 -2.34 28.16
N GLU A 528 -27.72 -2.04 28.18
CA GLU A 528 -28.60 -2.26 29.34
C GLU A 528 -28.67 -3.74 29.71
N ALA A 529 -28.89 -4.62 28.72
CA ALA A 529 -28.96 -6.07 28.95
C ALA A 529 -27.59 -6.69 29.32
N PHE A 530 -26.48 -6.11 28.86
CA PHE A 530 -25.14 -6.59 29.16
C PHE A 530 -24.69 -6.28 30.59
N THR A 531 -25.17 -5.19 31.18
CA THR A 531 -24.76 -4.75 32.52
C THR A 531 -24.98 -5.82 33.62
N PRO A 532 -26.18 -6.42 33.78
CA PRO A 532 -26.39 -7.48 34.77
C PRO A 532 -25.63 -8.77 34.44
N VAL A 533 -25.53 -9.12 33.15
CA VAL A 533 -24.80 -10.32 32.72
C VAL A 533 -23.30 -10.21 33.01
N ARG A 534 -22.70 -9.03 32.79
CA ARG A 534 -21.31 -8.74 33.12
C ARG A 534 -21.06 -8.90 34.62
N ALA A 535 -21.94 -8.35 35.46
CA ALA A 535 -21.81 -8.44 36.92
C ALA A 535 -21.94 -9.89 37.41
N ALA A 536 -22.86 -10.66 36.86
CA ALA A 536 -23.01 -12.08 37.18
C ALA A 536 -21.81 -12.92 36.72
N LEU A 537 -21.25 -12.63 35.54
CA LEU A 537 -20.05 -13.31 35.04
C LEU A 537 -18.81 -12.97 35.90
N GLU A 538 -18.66 -11.72 36.32
CA GLU A 538 -17.60 -11.27 37.23
C GLU A 538 -17.67 -12.01 38.57
N GLN A 539 -18.86 -12.11 39.17
CA GLN A 539 -19.09 -12.89 40.40
C GLN A 539 -18.75 -14.38 40.21
N LEU A 540 -19.24 -15.00 39.13
CA LEU A 540 -19.02 -16.42 38.85
C LEU A 540 -17.53 -16.74 38.67
N VAL A 541 -16.80 -15.89 37.94
CA VAL A 541 -15.38 -16.15 37.61
C VAL A 541 -14.45 -15.76 38.74
N GLU A 542 -14.62 -14.58 39.33
CA GLU A 542 -13.66 -14.04 40.30
C GLU A 542 -13.85 -14.61 41.70
N ARG A 543 -15.05 -15.10 42.04
CA ARG A 543 -15.37 -15.63 43.37
C ARG A 543 -15.71 -17.10 43.32
N ASP A 544 -16.77 -17.47 42.61
CA ASP A 544 -17.36 -18.80 42.76
C ASP A 544 -16.46 -19.90 42.14
N LEU A 545 -15.92 -19.66 40.94
CA LEU A 545 -14.97 -20.55 40.29
C LEU A 545 -13.65 -20.67 41.06
N ARG A 546 -13.09 -19.55 41.55
CA ARG A 546 -11.84 -19.57 42.34
C ARG A 546 -12.01 -20.31 43.67
N ALA A 547 -13.16 -20.17 44.31
CA ALA A 547 -13.49 -20.90 45.53
C ALA A 547 -13.57 -22.41 45.25
N LEU A 548 -14.23 -22.81 44.17
CA LEU A 548 -14.31 -24.21 43.75
C LEU A 548 -12.93 -24.79 43.39
N GLU A 549 -12.09 -24.05 42.67
CA GLU A 549 -10.72 -24.47 42.33
C GLU A 549 -9.86 -24.66 43.58
N SER A 550 -9.99 -23.78 44.56
CA SER A 550 -9.27 -23.88 45.84
C SER A 550 -9.76 -25.06 46.66
N ALA A 551 -11.06 -25.33 46.68
CA ALA A 551 -11.64 -26.48 47.38
C ALA A 551 -11.29 -27.81 46.71
N ALA A 552 -11.23 -27.84 45.38
CA ALA A 552 -10.77 -29.02 44.62
C ALA A 552 -9.28 -29.33 44.89
N GLU A 553 -8.43 -28.31 45.00
CA GLU A 553 -7.02 -28.48 45.43
C GLU A 553 -6.93 -29.08 46.83
N ALA A 554 -7.69 -28.56 47.80
CA ALA A 554 -7.72 -29.07 49.17
C ALA A 554 -8.23 -30.52 49.26
N ALA A 555 -9.09 -30.92 48.32
CA ALA A 555 -9.59 -32.29 48.17
C ALA A 555 -8.57 -33.24 47.50
N GLY A 556 -7.41 -32.77 47.05
CA GLY A 556 -6.41 -33.57 46.34
C GLY A 556 -6.78 -33.88 44.89
N ALA A 557 -7.64 -33.07 44.27
CA ALA A 557 -8.00 -33.23 42.87
C ALA A 557 -6.78 -32.94 41.96
N PRO A 558 -6.56 -33.73 40.88
CA PRO A 558 -5.52 -33.47 39.89
C PRO A 558 -5.53 -32.03 39.36
N TRP A 559 -4.37 -31.56 38.89
CA TRP A 559 -4.22 -30.22 38.36
C TRP A 559 -5.09 -29.99 37.10
N THR A 560 -5.67 -28.80 36.99
CA THR A 560 -6.45 -28.32 35.84
C THR A 560 -6.01 -26.92 35.43
N SER A 561 -6.30 -26.53 34.18
CA SER A 561 -5.96 -25.18 33.71
C SER A 561 -6.59 -24.09 34.61
N GLY A 562 -5.86 -23.00 34.84
CA GLY A 562 -6.28 -21.91 35.73
C GLY A 562 -5.79 -22.03 37.18
N ARG A 563 -5.31 -23.20 37.61
CA ARG A 563 -4.66 -23.39 38.93
C ARG A 563 -3.14 -23.23 38.83
N VAL A 564 -2.53 -22.64 39.85
CA VAL A 564 -1.07 -22.68 40.02
C VAL A 564 -0.72 -24.00 40.72
N PRO A 565 0.12 -24.88 40.14
CA PRO A 565 0.54 -26.11 40.81
C PRO A 565 1.17 -25.80 42.16
N LYS A 566 0.66 -26.43 43.22
CA LYS A 566 1.26 -26.36 44.56
C LYS A 566 2.08 -27.63 44.79
N TRP A 567 3.33 -27.45 45.14
CA TRP A 567 4.18 -28.51 45.67
C TRP A 567 4.22 -28.34 47.19
N PRO A 568 3.95 -29.39 47.98
CA PRO A 568 3.98 -29.31 49.45
C PRO A 568 5.34 -28.94 50.02
#